data_AF-A0A1Q9D7E4-F1
#
_entry.id   AF-A0A1Q9D7E4-F1
#
_cell.length_a   1.000
_cell.length_b   1.000
_cell.length_c   1.000
_cell.angle_alpha   90.00
_cell.angle_beta   90.00
_cell.angle_gamma   90.00
#
_symmetry.space_group_name_H-M   'P 1'
#
loop_
_entity.id
_entity.type
_entity.pdbx_description
1 polymer ?
#
loop_
_entity_poly.entity_id
_entity_poly.type
_entity_poly.pdbx_seq_one_letter_code
_entity_poly.pdbx_strand_id
1 'polypeptide(L)'
;MPNFQEAQVFSTRRLYRERKLRGQALIESISSVCRRKEHPAMLDFYHMAALSTHEDLEVQKKYLEHEHCILQQFYPEEAARQDAEIMALVQGNGPTQAAGITQKHALSEMD
;
A
#
# COMPACT_ATOMS: atom_id res chain seq x y z
N MET A 1 -13.07 21.33 -34.47
CA MET A 1 -11.99 20.35 -34.34
C MET A 1 -11.53 20.42 -32.90
N PRO A 2 -11.70 19.35 -32.09
CA PRO A 2 -11.29 19.40 -30.68
C PRO A 2 -9.76 19.60 -30.60
N ASN A 3 -9.34 20.42 -29.65
CA ASN A 3 -7.95 20.81 -29.50
C ASN A 3 -7.11 19.59 -29.08
N PHE A 4 -5.86 19.47 -29.55
CA PHE A 4 -5.02 18.27 -29.34
C PHE A 4 -4.85 17.93 -27.84
N GLN A 5 -4.86 18.95 -26.98
CA GLN A 5 -4.86 18.81 -25.52
C GLN A 5 -6.15 18.20 -24.96
N GLU A 6 -7.32 18.53 -25.51
CA GLU A 6 -8.61 17.98 -25.06
C GLU A 6 -8.76 16.50 -25.43
N ALA A 7 -8.24 16.11 -26.60
CA ALA A 7 -8.22 14.71 -27.04
C ALA A 7 -7.33 13.83 -26.14
N GLN A 8 -6.17 14.35 -25.69
CA GLN A 8 -5.30 13.66 -24.75
C GLN A 8 -5.96 13.47 -23.37
N VAL A 9 -6.57 14.52 -22.82
CA VAL A 9 -7.28 14.46 -21.52
C VAL A 9 -8.48 13.51 -21.57
N PHE A 10 -9.21 13.46 -22.70
CA PHE A 10 -10.32 12.53 -22.87
C PHE A 10 -9.83 11.07 -22.90
N SER A 11 -8.72 10.80 -23.60
CA SER A 11 -8.14 9.47 -23.69
C SER A 11 -7.61 8.95 -22.35
N THR A 12 -6.94 9.80 -21.56
CA THR A 12 -6.41 9.42 -20.24
C THR A 12 -7.53 9.17 -19.23
N ARG A 13 -8.59 9.99 -19.23
CA ARG A 13 -9.78 9.76 -18.39
C ARG A 13 -10.49 8.45 -18.71
N ARG A 14 -10.59 8.09 -20.00
CA ARG A 14 -11.16 6.80 -20.42
C ARG A 14 -10.31 5.62 -19.96
N LEU A 15 -9.00 5.69 -20.12
CA LEU A 15 -8.07 4.65 -19.67
C LEU A 15 -8.07 4.48 -18.15
N TYR A 16 -8.21 5.57 -17.39
CA TYR A 16 -8.35 5.52 -15.93
C TYR A 16 -9.66 4.86 -15.51
N ARG A 17 -10.77 5.22 -16.17
CA ARG A 17 -12.08 4.63 -15.92
C ARG A 17 -12.11 3.12 -16.22
N GLU A 18 -11.54 2.71 -17.35
CA GLU A 18 -11.45 1.30 -17.72
C GLU A 18 -10.55 0.50 -16.75
N ARG A 19 -9.43 1.07 -16.30
CA ARG A 19 -8.60 0.44 -15.25
C ARG A 19 -9.33 0.31 -13.92
N LYS A 20 -10.05 1.34 -13.48
CA LYS A 20 -10.86 1.31 -12.25
C LYS A 20 -11.92 0.21 -12.30
N LEU A 21 -12.64 0.09 -13.42
CA LEU A 21 -13.66 -0.94 -13.62
C LEU A 21 -13.06 -2.36 -13.62
N ARG A 22 -11.92 -2.55 -14.29
CA ARG A 22 -11.22 -3.85 -14.30
C ARG A 22 -10.71 -4.25 -12.90
N GLY A 23 -10.21 -3.29 -12.13
CA GLY A 23 -9.79 -3.52 -10.75
C GLY A 23 -10.94 -3.99 -9.87
N GLN A 24 -12.11 -3.36 -9.97
CA GLN A 24 -13.31 -3.77 -9.24
C GLN A 24 -13.77 -5.18 -9.61
N ALA A 25 -13.80 -5.51 -10.91
CA ALA A 25 -14.15 -6.85 -11.36
C ALA A 25 -13.17 -7.93 -10.85
N LEU A 26 -11.87 -7.61 -10.71
CA LEU A 26 -10.88 -8.51 -10.14
C LEU A 26 -11.14 -8.76 -8.64
N ILE A 27 -11.40 -7.69 -7.88
CA ILE A 27 -11.75 -7.78 -6.45
C ILE A 27 -12.98 -8.65 -6.28
N GLU A 28 -14.04 -8.44 -7.06
CA GLU A 28 -15.27 -9.22 -6.98
C GLU A 28 -15.03 -10.70 -7.33
N SER A 29 -14.24 -10.98 -8.36
CA SER A 29 -13.88 -12.33 -8.77
C SER A 29 -13.12 -13.06 -7.66
N ILE A 30 -12.06 -12.45 -7.12
CA ILE A 30 -11.26 -13.06 -6.05
C ILE A 30 -12.07 -13.19 -4.77
N SER A 31 -12.88 -12.17 -4.43
CA SER A 31 -13.77 -12.23 -3.27
C SER A 31 -14.81 -13.34 -3.39
N SER A 32 -15.32 -13.61 -4.59
CA SER A 32 -16.29 -14.69 -4.83
C SER A 32 -15.65 -16.07 -4.66
N VAL A 33 -14.40 -16.25 -5.12
CA VAL A 33 -13.67 -17.52 -5.05
C VAL A 33 -13.19 -17.78 -3.63
N CYS A 34 -12.62 -16.79 -2.97
CA CYS A 34 -12.10 -16.89 -1.60
C CYS A 34 -13.19 -16.76 -0.52
N ARG A 35 -14.43 -16.41 -0.92
CA ARG A 35 -15.57 -16.06 -0.04
C ARG A 35 -15.26 -14.97 0.99
N ARG A 36 -14.18 -14.22 0.79
CA ARG A 36 -13.69 -13.15 1.67
C ARG A 36 -13.07 -12.05 0.82
N LYS A 37 -13.38 -10.80 1.16
CA LYS A 37 -12.81 -9.61 0.52
C LYS A 37 -11.38 -9.31 0.99
N GLU A 38 -11.04 -9.78 2.19
CA GLU A 38 -9.71 -9.70 2.78
C GLU A 38 -9.00 -11.06 2.64
N HIS A 39 -8.23 -11.21 1.56
CA HIS A 39 -7.40 -12.39 1.32
C HIS A 39 -5.94 -11.94 1.09
N PRO A 40 -4.92 -12.67 1.58
CA PRO A 40 -3.51 -12.27 1.44
C PRO A 40 -3.08 -11.98 -0.01
N ALA A 41 -3.62 -12.73 -0.97
CA ALA A 41 -3.34 -12.52 -2.40
C ALA A 41 -3.82 -11.15 -2.95
N MET A 42 -4.69 -10.44 -2.21
CA MET A 42 -5.17 -9.10 -2.57
C MET A 42 -4.30 -7.97 -2.01
N LEU A 43 -3.32 -8.29 -1.16
CA LEU A 43 -2.49 -7.30 -0.47
C LEU A 43 -1.79 -6.37 -1.47
N ASP A 44 -1.03 -6.95 -2.41
CA ASP A 44 -0.31 -6.19 -3.45
C ASP A 44 -1.28 -5.37 -4.33
N PHE A 45 -2.47 -5.91 -4.58
CA PHE A 45 -3.47 -5.20 -5.38
C PHE A 45 -3.96 -3.95 -4.65
N TYR A 46 -4.33 -4.05 -3.37
CA TYR A 46 -4.78 -2.89 -2.60
C TYR A 46 -3.67 -1.86 -2.39
N HIS A 47 -2.45 -2.32 -2.14
CA HIS A 47 -1.26 -1.46 -2.06
C HIS A 47 -1.06 -0.66 -3.35
N MET A 48 -1.02 -1.34 -4.50
CA MET A 48 -0.85 -0.69 -5.81
C MET A 48 -2.04 0.23 -6.17
N ALA A 49 -3.25 -0.13 -5.76
CA ALA A 49 -4.44 0.70 -5.96
C ALA A 49 -4.39 1.97 -5.11
N ALA A 50 -3.95 1.88 -3.86
CA ALA A 50 -3.73 3.03 -2.98
C ALA A 50 -2.65 3.97 -3.56
N LEU A 51 -1.52 3.42 -4.02
CA LEU A 51 -0.46 4.20 -4.66
C LEU A 51 -0.96 4.87 -5.95
N SER A 52 -1.77 4.19 -6.76
CA SER A 52 -2.26 4.75 -8.02
C SER A 52 -3.33 5.85 -7.83
N THR A 53 -3.89 5.98 -6.62
CA THR A 53 -4.96 6.92 -6.31
C THR A 53 -4.38 8.18 -5.65
N HIS A 54 -3.64 8.98 -6.42
CA HIS A 54 -2.99 10.20 -5.89
C HIS A 54 -3.94 11.40 -5.76
N GLU A 55 -5.03 11.44 -6.53
CA GLU A 55 -5.93 12.61 -6.60
C GLU A 55 -7.17 12.47 -5.71
N ASP A 56 -7.42 11.29 -5.15
CA ASP A 56 -8.64 10.98 -4.36
C ASP A 56 -8.25 10.29 -3.05
N LEU A 57 -8.05 11.11 -2.01
CA LEU A 57 -7.61 10.66 -0.69
C LEU A 57 -8.62 9.72 -0.02
N GLU A 58 -9.92 9.88 -0.29
CA GLU A 58 -10.96 9.01 0.28
C GLU A 58 -10.91 7.61 -0.32
N VAL A 59 -10.66 7.51 -1.62
CA VAL A 59 -10.48 6.21 -2.29
C VAL A 59 -9.15 5.58 -1.90
N GLN A 60 -8.09 6.37 -1.81
CA GLN A 60 -6.78 5.90 -1.34
C GLN A 60 -6.88 5.32 0.08
N LYS A 61 -7.53 6.04 1.00
CA LYS A 61 -7.75 5.61 2.37
C LYS A 61 -8.49 4.27 2.44
N LYS A 62 -9.54 4.08 1.64
CA LYS A 62 -10.28 2.80 1.59
C LYS A 62 -9.41 1.62 1.17
N TYR A 63 -8.51 1.82 0.21
CA TYR A 63 -7.59 0.76 -0.19
C TYR A 63 -6.56 0.44 0.90
N LEU A 64 -6.04 1.47 1.59
CA LEU A 64 -5.15 1.28 2.74
C LEU A 64 -5.85 0.60 3.92
N GLU A 65 -7.14 0.88 4.17
CA GLU A 65 -7.94 0.18 5.19
C GLU A 65 -8.09 -1.31 4.87
N HIS A 66 -8.33 -1.67 3.60
CA HIS A 66 -8.38 -3.07 3.19
C HIS A 66 -7.03 -3.78 3.29
N GLU A 67 -5.93 -3.09 2.93
CA GLU A 67 -4.57 -3.58 3.10
C GLU A 67 -4.26 -3.84 4.58
N HIS A 68 -4.55 -2.86 5.45
CA HIS A 68 -4.35 -2.98 6.89
C HIS A 68 -5.17 -4.11 7.52
N CYS A 69 -6.43 -4.28 7.11
CA CYS A 69 -7.27 -5.38 7.60
C CYS A 69 -6.69 -6.75 7.24
N ILE A 70 -6.15 -6.92 6.03
CA ILE A 70 -5.43 -8.13 5.62
C ILE A 70 -4.18 -8.33 6.49
N LEU A 71 -3.38 -7.28 6.70
CA LEU A 71 -2.18 -7.36 7.53
C LEU A 71 -2.52 -7.75 8.97
N GLN A 72 -3.51 -7.11 9.59
CA GLN A 72 -3.93 -7.47 10.95
C GLN A 72 -4.41 -8.92 11.08
N GLN A 73 -5.06 -9.46 10.05
CA GLN A 73 -5.61 -10.81 10.09
C GLN A 73 -4.56 -11.89 9.82
N PHE A 74 -3.62 -11.66 8.90
CA PHE A 74 -2.69 -12.67 8.40
C PHE A 74 -1.23 -12.43 8.80
N TYR A 75 -0.85 -11.19 9.10
CA TYR A 75 0.51 -10.73 9.43
C TYR A 75 0.50 -9.72 10.59
N PRO A 76 -0.02 -10.11 11.78
CA PRO A 76 -0.29 -9.18 12.87
C PRO A 76 0.97 -8.50 13.44
N GLU A 77 2.12 -9.17 13.38
CA GLU A 77 3.40 -8.62 13.84
C GLU A 77 3.87 -7.50 12.90
N GLU A 78 3.81 -7.73 11.59
CA GLU A 78 4.11 -6.72 10.58
C GLU A 78 3.16 -5.52 10.66
N ALA A 79 1.86 -5.77 10.89
CA ALA A 79 0.87 -4.70 11.06
C ALA A 79 1.24 -3.81 12.25
N ALA A 80 1.54 -4.40 13.41
CA ALA A 80 1.94 -3.66 14.61
C ALA A 80 3.24 -2.86 14.40
N ARG A 81 4.22 -3.44 13.69
CA ARG A 81 5.48 -2.75 13.36
C ARG A 81 5.24 -1.56 12.45
N GLN A 82 4.44 -1.73 11.39
CA GLN A 82 4.11 -0.62 10.47
C GLN A 82 3.35 0.50 11.18
N ASP A 83 2.36 0.17 12.01
CA ASP A 83 1.61 1.16 12.79
C ASP A 83 2.55 1.95 13.73
N ALA A 84 3.51 1.28 14.36
CA ALA A 84 4.51 1.92 15.21
C ALA A 84 5.44 2.86 14.41
N GLU A 85 5.91 2.43 13.24
CA GLU A 85 6.75 3.25 12.36
C GLU A 85 6.00 4.48 11.84
N ILE A 86 4.74 4.32 11.42
CA ILE A 86 3.88 5.42 10.97
C ILE A 86 3.65 6.43 12.11
N MET A 87 3.34 5.95 13.32
CA MET A 87 3.12 6.82 14.47
C MET A 87 4.41 7.56 14.88
N ALA A 88 5.57 6.91 14.78
CA ALA A 88 6.85 7.56 15.00
C ALA A 88 7.08 8.71 14.00
N LEU A 89 6.83 8.47 12.71
CA LEU A 89 6.92 9.49 11.66
C LEU A 89 5.99 10.68 11.92
N VAL A 90 4.73 10.41 12.28
CA VAL A 90 3.72 11.46 12.57
C VAL A 90 4.10 12.29 13.79
N GLN A 91 4.70 11.66 14.81
CA GLN A 91 5.17 12.33 16.02
C GLN A 91 6.49 13.10 15.82
N GLY A 92 7.05 13.12 14.60
CA GLY A 92 8.31 13.79 14.29
C GLY A 92 9.56 13.00 14.69
N ASN A 93 9.39 11.77 15.18
CA ASN A 93 10.48 10.84 15.44
C ASN A 93 10.67 10.00 14.16
N GLY A 94 11.43 10.55 13.21
CA GLY A 94 11.83 9.85 11.98
C GLY A 94 12.40 8.44 12.26
N PRO A 95 12.48 7.57 11.24
CA PRO A 95 12.63 6.13 11.40
C PRO A 95 13.78 5.81 12.36
N THR A 96 13.43 5.21 13.51
CA THR A 96 14.39 4.79 14.51
C THR A 96 15.17 3.62 13.92
N GLN A 97 16.46 3.84 13.68
CA GLN A 97 17.42 2.93 13.05
C GLN A 97 17.18 1.43 13.38
N ALA A 98 16.39 0.74 12.56
CA ALA A 98 16.25 -0.71 12.57
C ALA A 98 17.27 -1.34 11.61
N ALA A 99 18.56 -1.00 11.79
CA ALA A 99 19.67 -1.67 11.12
C ALA A 99 20.98 -1.37 11.87
N GLY A 100 21.28 -2.14 12.92
CA GLY A 100 22.50 -1.91 13.70
C GLY A 100 22.84 -2.95 14.76
N ILE A 101 22.32 -4.18 14.68
CA ILE A 101 22.88 -5.30 15.45
C ILE A 101 23.20 -6.42 14.46
N THR A 102 24.44 -6.44 13.97
CA THR A 102 25.18 -7.67 13.68
C THR A 102 26.68 -7.39 13.81
N GLN A 103 27.19 -7.78 14.98
CA GLN A 103 28.49 -8.40 15.24
C GLN A 103 29.77 -7.80 14.62
N LYS A 104 30.74 -7.42 15.47
CA LYS A 104 31.82 -8.33 15.91
C LYS A 104 32.72 -7.66 16.96
N HIS A 105 33.01 -8.45 18.00
CA HIS A 105 34.22 -8.47 18.81
C HIS A 105 35.46 -7.78 18.22
N ALA A 106 36.19 -7.09 19.11
CA ALA A 106 37.56 -6.52 19.05
C ALA A 106 37.47 -4.99 19.24
N LEU A 107 38.06 -4.34 20.25
CA LEU A 107 39.22 -4.68 21.06
C LEU A 107 38.93 -4.40 22.55
N SER A 108 39.09 -5.43 23.36
CA SER A 108 39.72 -5.29 24.68
C SER A 108 41.07 -5.99 24.54
N GLU A 109 42.11 -5.33 25.05
CA GLU A 109 43.52 -5.73 25.15
C GLU A 109 44.48 -5.21 24.05
N MET A 110 45.57 -4.59 24.54
CA MET A 110 46.71 -3.89 23.89
C MET A 110 46.37 -2.43 23.49
N ASP A 111 46.83 -1.38 24.18
CA ASP A 111 47.98 -1.14 25.09
C ASP A 111 47.60 -0.27 26.30
#